data_AF-U5T2X2-F1
#
_entry.id   AF-U5T2X2-F1
#
_cell.length_a   1.000
_cell.length_b   1.000
_cell.length_c   1.000
_cell.angle_alpha   90.00
_cell.angle_beta   90.00
_cell.angle_gamma   90.00
#
_symmetry.space_group_name_H-M   'P 1'
#
loop_
_entity.id
_entity.type
_entity.pdbx_description
1 polymer ?
#
loop_
_entity_poly.entity_id
_entity_poly.type
_entity_poly.pdbx_seq_one_letter_code
_entity_poly.pdbx_strand_id
1 'polypeptide(L)'
;MAGLLSGLLGIAALPPFSFLPAGLIWLVPWLSVIDGSTPRRVLDAILAIGLPAGFSVAPAVIAEPQLTLLATAATTMPFVLTAILMADRHGHSPARRRVAGVIILCGLLGGLRILGLPLSLSLFLPVSFHHLPMIGIGGILAADLAIGLLQSVLVIAVMHQRTRSAPPPAIARILLALLTLVPLVLLQPRTPIVGDADRQQIAIIQTNLTPQARRQAIADGVLETLNASHRQLALTAAQLDADWIIWPEAATPGFLGTDWRGIDPSASHLRHGYTYHRPGHVDSEVRILTHNGRGDSESPRWGKHYPLPFAERNRIQAHQRQTSVPDIEPLEVLICSDATHPAAVDRAAAREPRVILNPASLAYLGSLPLPGLHQRSVHLQAARVGIAMIVVANAGPSAVLYPDGRSRVLVEAYTTGVARIALPNRYTSSHQSAGIPYGLIAIGFIALSGRQRRGMPTVDRQSGLPAWAIAGLAAVSIGITTGLQHRTLEALSAAVPSIRTPMTTDAIQSPGGNHRGSVALLARVFGIAADWRQVPTSTGMAMTWLCRRTGLVPMEPTTAPIQPPAFGLQRTATGLRAVRWRADHSPIAFDAATGEFLPIDANDPTIHWLMTTRTEQDCRSVIALE
;
A
#
# COMPACT_ATOMS: atom_id res chain seq x y z
N MET A 1 30.59 4.53 -11.28
CA MET A 1 30.43 3.06 -11.15
C MET A 1 30.05 2.65 -9.74
N ALA A 2 30.49 3.34 -8.68
CA ALA A 2 30.12 2.93 -7.33
C ALA A 2 28.63 3.17 -7.03
N GLY A 3 27.98 4.17 -7.63
CA GLY A 3 26.53 4.32 -7.56
C GLY A 3 25.77 3.14 -8.18
N LEU A 4 26.23 2.61 -9.31
CA LEU A 4 25.66 1.40 -9.92
C LEU A 4 25.79 0.19 -9.01
N LEU A 5 26.98 -0.05 -8.44
CA LEU A 5 27.20 -1.14 -7.48
C LEU A 5 26.30 -0.99 -6.24
N SER A 6 26.19 0.23 -5.71
CA SER A 6 25.29 0.57 -4.61
C SER A 6 23.83 0.25 -4.96
N GLY A 7 23.38 0.62 -6.15
CA GLY A 7 22.02 0.33 -6.62
C GLY A 7 21.74 -1.16 -6.81
N LEU A 8 22.70 -1.94 -7.34
CA LEU A 8 22.58 -3.39 -7.48
C LEU A 8 22.52 -4.10 -6.12
N LEU A 9 23.35 -3.68 -5.16
CA LEU A 9 23.27 -4.16 -3.79
C LEU A 9 21.93 -3.77 -3.15
N GLY A 10 21.45 -2.55 -3.41
CA GLY A 10 20.13 -2.10 -3.01
C GLY A 10 19.03 -3.04 -3.51
N ILE A 11 19.03 -3.38 -4.81
CA ILE A 11 18.07 -4.34 -5.38
C ILE A 11 18.18 -5.71 -4.70
N ALA A 12 19.40 -6.24 -4.53
CA ALA A 12 19.61 -7.54 -3.90
C ALA A 12 19.11 -7.59 -2.44
N ALA A 13 19.09 -6.44 -1.75
CA ALA A 13 18.62 -6.32 -0.37
C ALA A 13 17.07 -6.23 -0.26
N LEU A 14 16.39 -5.79 -1.33
CA LEU A 14 14.93 -5.70 -1.37
C LEU A 14 14.28 -7.06 -1.67
N PRO A 15 12.99 -7.24 -1.34
CA PRO A 15 12.22 -8.40 -1.79
C PRO A 15 12.20 -8.50 -3.33
N PRO A 16 12.12 -9.71 -3.91
CA PRO A 16 12.07 -11.00 -3.21
C PRO A 16 13.42 -11.49 -2.69
N PHE A 17 14.55 -10.92 -3.15
CA PHE A 17 15.90 -11.43 -2.89
C PHE A 17 16.28 -11.42 -1.41
N SER A 18 16.00 -10.32 -0.71
CA SER A 18 16.20 -10.19 0.74
C SER A 18 17.62 -10.53 1.23
N PHE A 19 18.65 -10.28 0.41
CA PHE A 19 20.03 -10.66 0.74
C PHE A 19 20.61 -9.75 1.82
N LEU A 20 20.64 -10.25 3.07
CA LEU A 20 21.04 -9.50 4.27
C LEU A 20 22.40 -8.77 4.12
N PRO A 21 23.49 -9.40 3.63
CA PRO A 21 24.77 -8.71 3.53
C PRO A 21 24.70 -7.47 2.64
N ALA A 22 23.92 -7.50 1.55
CA ALA A 22 23.74 -6.33 0.71
C ALA A 22 23.01 -5.20 1.46
N GLY A 23 21.98 -5.51 2.24
CA GLY A 23 21.29 -4.51 3.07
C GLY A 23 22.20 -3.82 4.09
N LEU A 24 23.22 -4.52 4.58
CA LEU A 24 24.20 -3.98 5.53
C LEU A 24 25.29 -3.12 4.87
N ILE A 25 25.53 -3.25 3.55
CA ILE A 25 26.67 -2.60 2.88
C ILE A 25 26.32 -1.79 1.61
N TRP A 26 25.05 -1.73 1.20
CA TRP A 26 24.69 -1.16 -0.11
C TRP A 26 25.04 0.32 -0.25
N LEU A 27 25.10 1.12 0.83
CA LEU A 27 25.53 2.52 0.78
C LEU A 27 27.06 2.68 0.73
N VAL A 28 27.82 1.66 1.12
CA VAL A 28 29.29 1.74 1.24
C VAL A 28 29.95 2.16 -0.08
N PRO A 29 29.62 1.58 -1.25
CA PRO A 29 30.19 2.02 -2.52
C PRO A 29 29.89 3.50 -2.82
N TRP A 30 28.64 3.94 -2.67
CA TRP A 30 28.24 5.32 -2.93
C TRP A 30 28.96 6.32 -2.03
N LEU A 31 28.99 6.06 -0.72
CA LEU A 31 29.68 6.89 0.27
C LEU A 31 31.20 6.95 0.04
N SER A 32 31.80 5.90 -0.53
CA SER A 32 33.25 5.84 -0.79
C SER A 32 33.71 6.73 -1.95
N VAL A 33 32.80 7.13 -2.85
CA VAL A 33 33.10 7.97 -4.04
C VAL A 33 32.50 9.37 -3.93
N ILE A 34 32.08 9.76 -2.74
CA ILE A 34 31.55 11.11 -2.49
C ILE A 34 32.62 12.19 -2.79
N ASP A 35 33.91 11.82 -2.74
CA ASP A 35 35.01 12.66 -3.16
C ASP A 35 35.05 12.68 -4.70
N GLY A 36 34.61 13.79 -5.31
CA GLY A 36 34.43 13.85 -6.76
C GLY A 36 33.93 15.19 -7.26
N SER A 37 33.66 15.30 -8.56
CA SER A 37 32.97 16.47 -9.13
C SER A 37 31.46 16.40 -8.82
N THR A 38 30.79 17.56 -8.75
CA THR A 38 29.33 17.62 -8.52
C THR A 38 28.53 16.74 -9.47
N PRO A 39 28.76 16.74 -10.80
CA PRO A 39 28.00 15.89 -11.72
C PRO A 39 28.16 14.39 -11.42
N ARG A 40 29.36 13.95 -11.06
CA ARG A 40 29.62 12.56 -10.70
C ARG A 40 28.90 12.16 -9.41
N ARG A 41 28.91 13.02 -8.39
CA ARG A 41 28.18 12.78 -7.13
C ARG A 41 26.68 12.65 -7.35
N VAL A 42 26.11 13.55 -8.15
CA VAL A 42 24.68 13.52 -8.50
C VAL A 42 24.35 12.23 -9.23
N LEU A 43 25.16 11.84 -10.22
CA LEU A 43 24.96 10.61 -10.97
C LEU A 43 25.08 9.35 -10.10
N ASP A 44 26.14 9.24 -9.31
CA ASP A 44 26.31 8.08 -8.42
C ASP A 44 25.19 8.02 -7.35
N ALA A 45 24.66 9.17 -6.88
CA ALA A 45 23.50 9.21 -5.98
C ALA A 45 22.20 8.76 -6.67
N ILE A 46 21.93 9.24 -7.89
CA ILE A 46 20.77 8.80 -8.69
C ILE A 46 20.84 7.30 -8.93
N LEU A 47 22.01 6.75 -9.28
CA LEU A 47 22.17 5.32 -9.50
C LEU A 47 21.99 4.51 -8.22
N ALA A 48 22.53 4.99 -7.10
CA ALA A 48 22.48 4.29 -5.82
C ALA A 48 21.05 4.01 -5.34
N ILE A 49 20.16 5.00 -5.42
CA ILE A 49 18.77 4.85 -4.96
C ILE A 49 17.75 4.71 -6.10
N GLY A 50 18.01 5.31 -7.26
CA GLY A 50 17.10 5.29 -8.40
C GLY A 50 16.94 3.90 -9.00
N LEU A 51 17.99 3.06 -8.98
CA LEU A 51 17.88 1.66 -9.41
C LEU A 51 16.95 0.84 -8.50
N PRO A 52 17.15 0.76 -7.16
CA PRO A 52 16.24 0.03 -6.28
C PRO A 52 14.83 0.64 -6.22
N ALA A 53 14.71 1.97 -6.29
CA ALA A 53 13.40 2.63 -6.42
C ALA A 53 12.71 2.19 -7.71
N GLY A 54 13.38 2.34 -8.85
CA GLY A 54 12.90 1.92 -10.17
C GLY A 54 12.51 0.45 -10.21
N PHE A 55 13.35 -0.46 -9.70
CA PHE A 55 13.02 -1.88 -9.57
C PHE A 55 11.73 -2.13 -8.79
N SER A 56 11.47 -1.35 -7.74
CA SER A 56 10.28 -1.49 -6.91
C SER A 56 9.01 -1.03 -7.62
N VAL A 57 9.10 0.08 -8.35
CA VAL A 57 7.94 0.76 -8.96
C VAL A 57 7.80 0.54 -10.47
N ALA A 58 8.73 -0.15 -11.14
CA ALA A 58 8.76 -0.30 -12.59
C ALA A 58 7.43 -0.81 -13.19
N PRO A 59 6.74 -1.81 -12.59
CA PRO A 59 5.43 -2.25 -13.10
C PRO A 59 4.35 -1.16 -13.02
N ALA A 60 4.47 -0.22 -12.08
CA ALA A 60 3.58 0.94 -11.97
C ALA A 60 3.82 1.99 -13.05
N VAL A 61 4.98 2.01 -13.71
CA VAL A 61 5.26 2.97 -14.80
C VAL A 61 4.24 2.83 -15.92
N ILE A 62 3.83 1.60 -16.24
CA ILE A 62 2.88 1.31 -17.33
C ILE A 62 1.48 1.84 -16.98
N ALA A 63 1.06 1.63 -15.73
CA ALA A 63 -0.26 2.02 -15.27
C ALA A 63 -0.34 3.53 -14.95
N GLU A 64 0.70 4.09 -14.33
CA GLU A 64 0.71 5.41 -13.72
C GLU A 64 2.10 6.07 -13.88
N PRO A 65 2.50 6.47 -15.11
CA PRO A 65 3.86 6.94 -15.38
C PRO A 65 4.21 8.22 -14.61
N GLN A 66 3.27 9.16 -14.51
CA GLN A 66 3.49 10.44 -13.81
C GLN A 66 3.73 10.25 -12.31
N LEU A 67 2.91 9.40 -11.66
CA LEU A 67 3.09 9.08 -10.25
C LEU A 67 4.42 8.38 -10.03
N THR A 68 4.77 7.45 -10.92
CA THR A 68 6.01 6.69 -10.79
C THR A 68 7.24 7.60 -10.92
N LEU A 69 7.20 8.58 -11.83
CA LEU A 69 8.23 9.61 -11.93
C LEU A 69 8.30 10.48 -10.67
N LEU A 70 7.16 10.93 -10.15
CA LEU A 70 7.12 11.75 -8.93
C LEU A 70 7.64 10.98 -7.70
N ALA A 71 7.24 9.72 -7.53
CA ALA A 71 7.70 8.87 -6.43
C ALA A 71 9.21 8.60 -6.54
N THR A 72 9.71 8.33 -7.75
CA THR A 72 11.15 8.15 -8.02
C THR A 72 11.92 9.44 -7.73
N ALA A 73 11.40 10.59 -8.15
CA ALA A 73 12.01 11.89 -7.87
C ALA A 73 12.05 12.19 -6.36
N ALA A 74 10.93 12.00 -5.65
CA ALA A 74 10.85 12.18 -4.20
C ALA A 74 11.81 11.25 -3.45
N THR A 75 12.01 10.02 -3.94
CA THR A 75 12.93 9.04 -3.34
C THR A 75 14.40 9.36 -3.62
N THR A 76 14.72 9.87 -4.81
CA THR A 76 16.10 10.17 -5.22
C THR A 76 16.62 11.50 -4.67
N MET A 77 15.74 12.49 -4.50
CA MET A 77 16.11 13.86 -4.11
C MET A 77 16.88 13.95 -2.78
N PRO A 78 16.52 13.23 -1.68
CA PRO A 78 17.30 13.23 -0.44
C PRO A 78 18.75 12.78 -0.61
N PHE A 79 18.99 11.78 -1.47
CA PHE A 79 20.34 11.25 -1.72
C PHE A 79 21.18 12.26 -2.52
N VAL A 80 20.57 12.90 -3.53
CA VAL A 80 21.23 13.93 -4.33
C VAL A 80 21.61 15.14 -3.47
N LEU A 81 20.66 15.67 -2.68
CA LEU A 81 20.92 16.79 -1.77
C LEU A 81 22.03 16.45 -0.78
N THR A 82 21.95 15.28 -0.17
CA THR A 82 22.96 14.81 0.78
C THR A 82 24.34 14.70 0.12
N ALA A 83 24.43 14.16 -1.09
CA ALA A 83 25.70 14.04 -1.81
C ALA A 83 26.32 15.41 -2.12
N ILE A 84 25.50 16.42 -2.43
CA ILE A 84 25.96 17.79 -2.65
C ILE A 84 26.50 18.40 -1.35
N LEU A 85 25.80 18.21 -0.23
CA LEU A 85 26.16 18.78 1.09
C LEU A 85 27.39 18.10 1.74
N MET A 86 27.64 16.82 1.44
CA MET A 86 28.75 16.06 2.01
C MET A 86 30.13 16.54 1.55
N ALA A 87 30.24 17.15 0.36
CA ALA A 87 31.51 17.60 -0.20
C ALA A 87 31.73 19.11 0.02
N ASP A 88 32.98 19.54 0.12
CA ASP A 88 33.33 20.96 0.10
C ASP A 88 33.41 21.53 -1.33
N ARG A 89 33.75 22.82 -1.45
CA ARG A 89 33.88 23.48 -2.76
C ARG A 89 34.94 22.83 -3.66
N HIS A 90 35.90 22.11 -3.08
CA HIS A 90 36.94 21.39 -3.80
C HIS A 90 36.57 19.93 -4.09
N GLY A 91 35.37 19.49 -3.66
CA GLY A 91 34.92 18.12 -3.83
C GLY A 91 35.43 17.13 -2.79
N HIS A 92 36.05 17.59 -1.70
CA HIS A 92 36.54 16.74 -0.61
C HIS A 92 35.47 16.56 0.47
N SER A 93 35.31 15.33 0.97
CA SER A 93 34.40 15.04 2.08
C SER A 93 35.17 14.42 3.25
N PRO A 94 35.61 15.21 4.24
CA PRO A 94 36.21 14.63 5.44
C PRO A 94 35.21 13.72 6.16
N ALA A 95 35.71 12.73 6.92
CA ALA A 95 34.89 11.74 7.63
C ALA A 95 33.69 12.33 8.39
N ARG A 96 33.90 13.47 9.08
CA ARG A 96 32.82 14.20 9.80
C ARG A 96 31.66 14.64 8.90
N ARG A 97 31.94 15.06 7.65
CA ARG A 97 30.90 15.49 6.70
C ARG A 97 30.12 14.30 6.16
N ARG A 98 30.76 13.14 5.96
CA ARG A 98 30.05 11.90 5.58
C ARG A 98 29.08 11.47 6.67
N VAL A 99 29.54 11.45 7.92
CA VAL A 99 28.68 11.17 9.07
C VAL A 99 27.51 12.15 9.15
N ALA A 100 27.79 13.46 9.10
CA ALA A 100 26.75 14.49 9.15
C ALA A 100 25.76 14.37 7.98
N GLY A 101 26.25 14.08 6.78
CA GLY A 101 25.41 13.87 5.61
C GLY A 101 24.48 12.67 5.76
N VAL A 102 24.94 11.56 6.35
CA VAL A 102 24.08 10.40 6.62
C VAL A 102 23.00 10.73 7.64
N ILE A 103 23.32 11.52 8.67
CA ILE A 103 22.32 12.01 9.63
C ILE A 103 21.26 12.87 8.91
N ILE A 104 21.69 13.80 8.05
CA ILE A 104 20.80 14.62 7.22
C ILE A 104 19.92 13.73 6.33
N LEU A 105 20.51 12.73 5.65
CA LEU A 105 19.77 11.78 4.83
C LEU A 105 18.67 11.07 5.63
N CYS A 106 19.00 10.53 6.82
CA CYS A 106 18.02 9.85 7.67
C CYS A 106 16.90 10.81 8.10
N GLY A 107 17.24 12.07 8.43
CA GLY A 107 16.24 13.10 8.74
C GLY A 107 15.32 13.41 7.55
N LEU A 108 15.86 13.55 6.34
CA LEU A 108 15.07 13.76 5.12
C LEU A 108 14.15 12.58 4.82
N LEU A 109 14.65 11.34 4.95
CA LEU A 109 13.83 10.13 4.78
C LEU A 109 12.72 10.06 5.85
N GLY A 110 13.01 10.44 7.09
CA GLY A 110 12.02 10.57 8.16
C GLY A 110 10.94 11.61 7.85
N GLY A 111 11.32 12.76 7.27
CA GLY A 111 10.38 13.77 6.79
C GLY A 111 9.45 13.26 5.70
N LEU A 112 9.99 12.56 4.69
CA LEU A 112 9.17 11.95 3.62
C LEU A 112 8.21 10.89 4.17
N ARG A 113 8.59 10.17 5.24
CA ARG A 113 7.72 9.22 5.93
C ARG A 113 6.53 9.87 6.62
N ILE A 114 6.72 11.04 7.20
CA ILE A 114 5.61 11.84 7.77
C ILE A 114 4.65 12.29 6.66
N LEU A 115 5.16 12.53 5.45
CA LEU A 115 4.37 12.87 4.26
C LEU A 115 3.73 11.65 3.58
N GLY A 116 3.85 10.45 4.16
CA GLY A 116 3.22 9.23 3.68
C GLY A 116 4.02 8.41 2.67
N LEU A 117 5.29 8.76 2.41
CA LEU A 117 6.20 7.90 1.64
C LEU A 117 6.99 7.01 2.60
N PRO A 118 6.79 5.68 2.62
CA PRO A 118 7.36 4.80 3.65
C PRO A 118 8.87 4.53 3.51
N LEU A 119 9.67 5.54 3.13
CA LEU A 119 11.09 5.43 2.90
C LEU A 119 11.84 5.24 4.23
N SER A 120 12.80 4.32 4.23
CA SER A 120 13.63 3.97 5.38
C SER A 120 14.83 3.16 4.90
N LEU A 121 15.99 3.34 5.54
CA LEU A 121 17.15 2.47 5.30
C LEU A 121 16.88 1.05 5.84
N SER A 122 16.06 0.95 6.88
CA SER A 122 15.61 -0.32 7.47
C SER A 122 14.84 -1.21 6.48
N LEU A 123 14.21 -0.64 5.43
CA LEU A 123 13.55 -1.44 4.38
C LEU A 123 14.52 -2.35 3.60
N PHE A 124 15.80 -2.01 3.58
CA PHE A 124 16.85 -2.82 2.93
C PHE A 124 17.34 -3.96 3.82
N LEU A 125 16.92 -4.05 5.08
CA LEU A 125 17.20 -5.19 5.94
C LEU A 125 16.01 -6.16 5.94
N PRO A 126 16.25 -7.48 5.90
CA PRO A 126 15.18 -8.45 6.09
C PRO A 126 14.64 -8.34 7.52
N VAL A 127 13.35 -8.59 7.69
CA VAL A 127 12.65 -8.52 8.99
C VAL A 127 13.16 -9.54 10.01
N SER A 128 13.77 -10.64 9.54
CA SER A 128 14.45 -11.61 10.40
C SER A 128 15.70 -11.05 11.10
N PHE A 129 16.20 -9.90 10.65
CA PHE A 129 17.33 -9.24 11.28
C PHE A 129 16.89 -8.47 12.54
N HIS A 130 17.69 -8.53 13.61
CA HIS A 130 17.38 -7.97 14.93
C HIS A 130 17.32 -6.44 15.04
N HIS A 131 17.01 -5.71 13.96
CA HIS A 131 16.84 -4.26 13.98
C HIS A 131 15.46 -3.78 14.43
N LEU A 132 14.42 -4.61 14.29
CA LEU A 132 13.06 -4.31 14.76
C LEU A 132 12.97 -4.04 16.28
N PRO A 133 13.68 -4.80 17.14
CA PRO A 133 13.99 -4.41 18.51
C PRO A 133 14.39 -2.94 18.72
N MET A 134 15.34 -2.44 17.90
CA MET A 134 15.80 -1.05 17.98
C MET A 134 14.71 -0.07 17.58
N ILE A 135 13.82 -0.47 16.66
CA ILE A 135 12.65 0.33 16.26
C ILE A 135 11.63 0.43 17.39
N GLY A 136 11.41 -0.63 18.17
CA GLY A 136 10.52 -0.55 19.33
C GLY A 136 11.00 0.42 20.40
N ILE A 137 12.32 0.52 20.60
CA ILE A 137 12.92 1.40 21.63
C ILE A 137 13.10 2.83 21.11
N GLY A 138 13.68 2.98 19.91
CA GLY A 138 14.11 4.25 19.35
C GLY A 138 13.30 4.72 18.15
N GLY A 139 12.31 3.96 17.68
CA GLY A 139 11.60 4.26 16.42
C GLY A 139 12.44 4.01 15.16
N ILE A 140 11.79 4.16 14.00
CA ILE A 140 12.40 3.84 12.70
C ILE A 140 13.60 4.76 12.39
N LEU A 141 13.55 6.03 12.81
CA LEU A 141 14.65 6.97 12.60
C LEU A 141 15.94 6.53 13.32
N ALA A 142 15.84 6.01 14.55
CA ALA A 142 17.01 5.52 15.28
C ALA A 142 17.65 4.30 14.58
N ALA A 143 16.83 3.38 14.07
CA ALA A 143 17.31 2.25 13.29
C ALA A 143 17.99 2.71 11.98
N ASP A 144 17.39 3.65 11.25
CA ASP A 144 17.98 4.23 10.03
C ASP A 144 19.34 4.88 10.33
N LEU A 145 19.44 5.65 11.42
CA LEU A 145 20.70 6.24 11.87
C LEU A 145 21.74 5.16 12.19
N ALA A 146 21.38 4.13 12.95
CA ALA A 146 22.31 3.04 13.29
C ALA A 146 22.86 2.35 12.03
N ILE A 147 22.00 2.05 11.06
CA ILE A 147 22.37 1.42 9.79
C ILE A 147 23.28 2.35 8.96
N GLY A 148 22.89 3.61 8.80
CA GLY A 148 23.66 4.58 8.02
C GLY A 148 25.04 4.86 8.64
N LEU A 149 25.11 4.96 9.96
CA LEU A 149 26.35 5.21 10.69
C LEU A 149 27.29 4.00 10.64
N LEU A 150 26.78 2.79 10.80
CA LEU A 150 27.56 1.56 10.58
C LEU A 150 28.22 1.58 9.19
N GLN A 151 27.46 1.88 8.15
CA GLN A 151 27.99 1.94 6.78
C GLN A 151 28.99 3.09 6.59
N SER A 152 28.79 4.23 7.24
CA SER A 152 29.77 5.33 7.24
C SER A 152 31.10 4.91 7.87
N VAL A 153 31.07 4.15 8.96
CA VAL A 153 32.27 3.64 9.63
C VAL A 153 33.02 2.66 8.75
N LEU A 154 32.31 1.74 8.09
CA LEU A 154 32.90 0.81 7.13
C LEU A 154 33.64 1.54 6.02
N VAL A 155 33.04 2.60 5.46
CA VAL A 155 33.68 3.44 4.43
C VAL A 155 34.94 4.10 4.95
N ILE A 156 34.87 4.72 6.14
CA ILE A 156 36.02 5.39 6.74
C ILE A 156 37.16 4.38 6.99
N ALA A 157 36.84 3.17 7.48
CA ALA A 157 37.81 2.11 7.69
C ALA A 157 38.48 1.66 6.38
N VAL A 158 37.69 1.42 5.33
CA VAL A 158 38.22 1.03 4.00
C VAL A 158 39.10 2.13 3.40
N MET A 159 38.69 3.38 3.49
CA MET A 159 39.49 4.52 2.99
C MET A 159 40.80 4.66 3.77
N HIS A 160 40.77 4.41 5.07
CA HIS A 160 41.94 4.54 5.93
C HIS A 160 42.96 3.42 5.73
N GLN A 161 42.49 2.18 5.49
CA GLN A 161 43.37 1.08 5.10
C GLN A 161 44.14 1.37 3.81
N ARG A 162 43.49 2.02 2.84
CA ARG A 162 44.13 2.41 1.56
C ARG A 162 45.25 3.42 1.74
N THR A 163 45.15 4.32 2.72
CA THR A 163 46.19 5.32 3.02
C THR A 163 47.28 4.79 3.96
N ARG A 164 47.27 3.49 4.31
CA ARG A 164 48.22 2.80 5.22
C ARG A 164 48.52 3.57 6.51
N SER A 165 47.57 4.35 6.99
CA SER A 165 47.70 5.11 8.22
C SER A 165 47.15 4.26 9.39
N ALA A 166 47.61 4.48 10.62
CA ALA A 166 47.01 3.80 11.79
C ALA A 166 45.56 4.27 11.98
N PRO A 167 44.56 3.37 12.14
CA PRO A 167 43.14 3.74 12.19
C PRO A 167 42.91 4.87 13.19
N PRO A 168 42.23 5.97 12.82
CA PRO A 168 42.01 7.05 13.74
C PRO A 168 41.25 6.50 14.96
N PRO A 169 41.58 6.94 16.18
CA PRO A 169 40.92 6.49 17.40
C PRO A 169 39.40 6.67 17.36
N ALA A 170 38.90 7.57 16.51
CA ALA A 170 37.49 7.74 16.20
C ALA A 170 36.81 6.45 15.65
N ILE A 171 37.47 5.70 14.74
CA ILE A 171 36.91 4.45 14.20
C ILE A 171 36.76 3.40 15.30
N ALA A 172 37.80 3.25 16.13
CA ALA A 172 37.77 2.32 17.25
C ALA A 172 36.65 2.66 18.24
N ARG A 173 36.43 3.96 18.53
CA ARG A 173 35.32 4.42 19.39
C ARG A 173 33.95 4.14 18.80
N ILE A 174 33.75 4.36 17.49
CA ILE A 174 32.45 4.10 16.86
C ILE A 174 32.19 2.60 16.74
N LEU A 175 33.20 1.80 16.37
CA LEU A 175 33.11 0.34 16.39
C LEU A 175 32.78 -0.17 17.78
N LEU A 176 33.45 0.34 18.82
CA LEU A 176 33.16 -0.01 20.21
C LEU A 176 31.72 0.38 20.60
N ALA A 177 31.26 1.58 20.23
CA ALA A 177 29.88 2.01 20.49
C ALA A 177 28.84 1.14 19.76
N LEU A 178 29.09 0.77 18.51
CA LEU A 178 28.27 -0.18 17.75
C LEU A 178 28.27 -1.57 18.39
N LEU A 179 29.44 -2.05 18.81
CA LEU A 179 29.58 -3.31 19.55
C LEU A 179 28.84 -3.28 20.89
N THR A 180 28.77 -2.14 21.59
CA THR A 180 27.97 -2.02 22.83
C THR A 180 26.46 -2.02 22.59
N LEU A 181 25.99 -1.69 21.38
CA LEU A 181 24.57 -1.80 21.02
C LEU A 181 24.14 -3.25 20.73
N VAL A 182 25.07 -4.12 20.34
CA VAL A 182 24.78 -5.54 20.03
C VAL A 182 24.22 -6.31 21.24
N PRO A 183 24.80 -6.25 22.45
CA PRO A 183 24.22 -6.86 23.65
C PRO A 183 22.81 -6.36 23.97
N LEU A 184 22.54 -5.06 23.77
CA LEU A 184 21.22 -4.48 24.06
C LEU A 184 20.13 -5.05 23.15
N VAL A 185 20.48 -5.35 21.90
CA VAL A 185 19.61 -6.01 20.93
C VAL A 185 19.44 -7.50 21.24
N LEU A 186 20.48 -8.17 21.75
CA LEU A 186 20.44 -9.60 22.09
C LEU A 186 19.74 -9.90 23.43
N LEU A 187 19.63 -8.93 24.33
CA LEU A 187 19.03 -9.07 25.66
C LEU A 187 17.52 -8.83 25.71
N GLN A 188 16.82 -8.84 24.56
CA GLN A 188 15.39 -8.64 24.58
C GLN A 188 14.69 -9.77 25.36
N PRO A 189 13.89 -9.44 26.39
CA PRO A 189 13.15 -10.44 27.14
C PRO A 189 12.22 -11.17 26.17
N ARG A 190 12.32 -12.51 26.16
CA ARG A 190 11.35 -13.33 25.44
C ARG A 190 9.99 -13.04 26.02
N THR A 191 9.10 -12.44 25.22
CA THR A 191 7.71 -12.27 25.63
C THR A 191 7.11 -13.65 25.86
N PRO A 192 6.63 -13.96 27.07
CA PRO A 192 6.04 -15.27 27.35
C PRO A 192 4.83 -15.48 26.45
N ILE A 193 4.82 -16.60 25.73
CA ILE A 193 3.66 -17.06 24.98
C ILE A 193 2.68 -17.60 26.03
N VAL A 194 1.70 -16.78 26.44
CA VAL A 194 0.59 -17.26 27.28
C VAL A 194 -0.14 -18.37 26.48
N GLY A 195 -0.72 -19.37 27.17
CA GLY A 195 -1.43 -20.49 26.54
C GLY A 195 -2.59 -20.06 25.64
N ASP A 196 -2.90 -20.88 24.63
CA ASP A 196 -3.69 -20.56 23.42
C ASP A 196 -5.20 -20.88 23.54
N ALA A 197 -5.65 -21.57 24.60
CA ALA A 197 -6.91 -22.32 24.59
C ALA A 197 -8.19 -21.47 24.58
N ASP A 198 -8.21 -20.27 25.17
CA ASP A 198 -9.39 -19.39 25.26
C ASP A 198 -9.30 -18.16 24.34
N ARG A 199 -8.44 -18.20 23.31
CA ARG A 199 -8.27 -17.04 22.43
C ARG A 199 -9.33 -17.01 21.33
N GLN A 200 -9.90 -15.82 21.14
CA GLN A 200 -10.68 -15.51 19.95
C GLN A 200 -9.92 -15.93 18.69
N GLN A 201 -10.61 -16.59 17.77
CA GLN A 201 -10.07 -17.10 16.53
C GLN A 201 -10.46 -16.19 15.38
N ILE A 202 -9.51 -15.91 14.51
CA ILE A 202 -9.70 -15.12 13.30
C ILE A 202 -9.45 -16.02 12.10
N ALA A 203 -10.41 -16.09 11.18
CA ALA A 203 -10.20 -16.61 9.84
C ALA A 203 -9.89 -15.43 8.91
N ILE A 204 -8.72 -15.48 8.26
CA ILE A 204 -8.37 -14.55 7.22
C ILE A 204 -8.67 -15.19 5.85
N ILE A 205 -9.24 -14.40 4.96
CA ILE A 205 -9.44 -14.79 3.56
C ILE A 205 -8.40 -14.05 2.73
N GLN A 206 -7.72 -14.78 1.86
CA GLN A 206 -6.90 -14.21 0.82
C GLN A 206 -7.53 -14.52 -0.53
N THR A 207 -7.82 -13.46 -1.29
CA THR A 207 -8.25 -13.56 -2.67
C THR A 207 -7.07 -13.34 -3.60
N ASN A 208 -7.20 -13.76 -4.86
CA ASN A 208 -6.26 -13.44 -5.93
C ASN A 208 -6.96 -12.70 -7.07
N LEU A 209 -7.76 -11.68 -6.70
CA LEU A 209 -8.53 -10.88 -7.62
C LEU A 209 -7.62 -9.87 -8.32
N THR A 210 -7.31 -10.14 -9.59
CA THR A 210 -6.49 -9.23 -10.41
C THR A 210 -7.26 -7.95 -10.77
N PRO A 211 -6.56 -6.83 -11.02
CA PRO A 211 -7.20 -5.60 -11.50
C PRO A 211 -8.00 -5.81 -12.79
N GLN A 212 -7.55 -6.71 -13.68
CA GLN A 212 -8.25 -7.05 -14.90
C GLN A 212 -9.57 -7.78 -14.62
N ALA A 213 -9.54 -8.83 -13.80
CA ALA A 213 -10.75 -9.56 -13.41
C ALA A 213 -11.77 -8.63 -12.74
N ARG A 214 -11.31 -7.68 -11.91
CA ARG A 214 -12.17 -6.66 -11.30
C ARG A 214 -12.80 -5.72 -12.34
N ARG A 215 -12.05 -5.28 -13.35
CA ARG A 215 -12.60 -4.45 -14.46
C ARG A 215 -13.61 -5.21 -15.31
N GLN A 216 -13.41 -6.53 -15.44
CA GLN A 216 -14.28 -7.43 -16.20
C GLN A 216 -15.45 -7.98 -15.38
N ALA A 217 -15.59 -7.62 -14.10
CA ALA A 217 -16.64 -8.15 -13.25
C ALA A 217 -18.04 -7.95 -13.86
N ILE A 218 -18.28 -6.86 -14.60
CA ILE A 218 -19.60 -6.67 -15.24
C ILE A 218 -19.94 -7.69 -16.35
N ALA A 219 -18.95 -8.39 -16.91
CA ALA A 219 -19.16 -9.38 -17.97
C ALA A 219 -19.87 -10.63 -17.42
N ASP A 220 -20.56 -11.34 -18.30
CA ASP A 220 -21.27 -12.56 -17.92
C ASP A 220 -20.29 -13.64 -17.46
N GLY A 221 -20.71 -14.43 -16.47
CA GLY A 221 -19.92 -15.52 -15.91
C GLY A 221 -18.78 -15.05 -15.00
N VAL A 222 -18.22 -13.85 -15.19
CA VAL A 222 -17.10 -13.34 -14.38
C VAL A 222 -17.56 -13.01 -12.96
N LEU A 223 -18.55 -12.13 -12.77
CA LEU A 223 -19.05 -11.78 -11.44
C LEU A 223 -19.69 -12.97 -10.73
N GLU A 224 -20.39 -13.83 -11.46
CA GLU A 224 -20.95 -15.09 -10.95
C GLU A 224 -19.84 -15.98 -10.38
N THR A 225 -18.77 -16.20 -11.15
CA THR A 225 -17.62 -17.01 -10.73
C THR A 225 -16.92 -16.38 -9.52
N LEU A 226 -16.75 -15.06 -9.51
CA LEU A 226 -16.16 -14.34 -8.38
C LEU A 226 -17.02 -14.48 -7.11
N ASN A 227 -18.34 -14.30 -7.23
CA ASN A 227 -19.28 -14.45 -6.12
C ASN A 227 -19.33 -15.89 -5.62
N ALA A 228 -19.32 -16.88 -6.51
CA ALA A 228 -19.26 -18.29 -6.15
C ALA A 228 -17.96 -18.64 -5.42
N SER A 229 -16.81 -18.16 -5.93
CA SER A 229 -15.50 -18.32 -5.28
C SER A 229 -15.47 -17.68 -3.89
N HIS A 230 -15.97 -16.45 -3.76
CA HIS A 230 -16.07 -15.78 -2.45
C HIS A 230 -17.01 -16.53 -1.50
N ARG A 231 -18.15 -17.03 -1.97
CA ARG A 231 -19.05 -17.84 -1.15
C ARG A 231 -18.33 -19.09 -0.65
N GLN A 232 -17.57 -19.77 -1.51
CA GLN A 232 -16.80 -20.95 -1.10
C GLN A 232 -15.75 -20.59 -0.03
N LEU A 233 -15.03 -19.47 -0.18
CA LEU A 233 -14.07 -19.01 0.83
C LEU A 233 -14.74 -18.65 2.16
N ALA A 234 -15.92 -18.01 2.11
CA ALA A 234 -16.71 -17.73 3.30
C ALA A 234 -17.11 -19.03 4.03
N LEU A 235 -17.60 -20.03 3.29
CA LEU A 235 -17.98 -21.33 3.85
C LEU A 235 -16.77 -22.06 4.45
N THR A 236 -15.63 -22.07 3.76
CA THR A 236 -14.38 -22.63 4.29
C THR A 236 -13.96 -21.90 5.57
N ALA A 237 -14.07 -20.58 5.63
CA ALA A 237 -13.74 -19.81 6.83
C ALA A 237 -14.69 -20.10 8.00
N ALA A 238 -15.99 -20.21 7.74
CA ALA A 238 -16.98 -20.56 8.76
C ALA A 238 -16.74 -21.97 9.35
N GLN A 239 -16.28 -22.92 8.54
CA GLN A 239 -15.91 -24.27 9.00
C GLN A 239 -14.69 -24.31 9.93
N LEU A 240 -13.91 -23.23 10.00
CA LEU A 240 -12.74 -23.15 10.89
C LEU A 240 -13.10 -22.72 12.31
N ASP A 241 -14.38 -22.54 12.64
CA ASP A 241 -14.85 -22.12 13.98
C ASP A 241 -14.16 -20.82 14.42
N ALA A 242 -14.25 -19.80 13.57
CA ALA A 242 -13.65 -18.49 13.80
C ALA A 242 -14.72 -17.46 14.22
N ASP A 243 -14.40 -16.65 15.24
CA ASP A 243 -15.26 -15.56 15.69
C ASP A 243 -15.37 -14.45 14.64
N TRP A 244 -14.28 -14.23 13.89
CA TRP A 244 -14.16 -13.17 12.89
C TRP A 244 -13.65 -13.70 11.56
N ILE A 245 -14.28 -13.28 10.47
CA ILE A 245 -13.84 -13.53 9.10
C ILE A 245 -13.37 -12.22 8.46
N ILE A 246 -12.07 -12.12 8.15
CA ILE A 246 -11.47 -10.89 7.61
C ILE A 246 -11.23 -11.03 6.12
N TRP A 247 -11.72 -10.08 5.35
CA TRP A 247 -11.52 -10.00 3.90
C TRP A 247 -10.46 -8.95 3.54
N PRO A 248 -9.71 -9.15 2.44
CA PRO A 248 -8.69 -8.21 2.02
C PRO A 248 -9.30 -6.96 1.36
N GLU A 249 -8.46 -5.95 1.12
CA GLU A 249 -8.88 -4.75 0.38
C GLU A 249 -9.37 -5.13 -1.02
N ALA A 250 -10.43 -4.45 -1.46
CA ALA A 250 -11.09 -4.63 -2.74
C ALA A 250 -11.56 -6.08 -3.05
N ALA A 251 -11.79 -6.91 -2.03
CA ALA A 251 -12.35 -8.25 -2.21
C ALA A 251 -13.82 -8.23 -2.70
N THR A 252 -14.51 -7.11 -2.60
CA THR A 252 -15.87 -6.97 -3.13
C THR A 252 -15.80 -6.64 -4.62
N PRO A 253 -16.41 -7.46 -5.51
CA PRO A 253 -16.40 -7.23 -6.96
C PRO A 253 -17.41 -6.14 -7.36
N GLY A 254 -17.30 -4.96 -6.77
CA GLY A 254 -18.23 -3.84 -6.94
C GLY A 254 -18.22 -2.89 -5.74
N PHE A 255 -19.19 -1.99 -5.68
CA PHE A 255 -19.44 -1.18 -4.50
C PHE A 255 -20.11 -2.00 -3.39
N LEU A 256 -19.87 -1.63 -2.13
CA LEU A 256 -20.59 -2.16 -0.99
C LEU A 256 -22.06 -1.75 -1.10
N GLY A 257 -22.96 -2.71 -0.93
CA GLY A 257 -24.39 -2.44 -0.78
C GLY A 257 -24.70 -1.75 0.54
N THR A 258 -25.97 -1.51 0.81
CA THR A 258 -26.47 -0.94 2.06
C THR A 258 -26.47 -1.96 3.20
N ASP A 259 -26.38 -1.49 4.45
CA ASP A 259 -26.18 -2.33 5.65
C ASP A 259 -27.34 -3.27 5.96
N TRP A 260 -28.56 -3.00 5.49
CA TRP A 260 -29.72 -3.88 5.68
C TRP A 260 -29.67 -5.18 4.87
N ARG A 261 -28.62 -5.38 4.08
CA ARG A 261 -28.40 -6.60 3.29
C ARG A 261 -27.62 -7.59 4.14
N GLY A 262 -28.35 -8.26 5.03
CA GLY A 262 -27.80 -9.33 5.86
C GLY A 262 -26.96 -10.31 5.03
N ILE A 263 -25.79 -10.64 5.56
CA ILE A 263 -24.91 -11.68 5.02
C ILE A 263 -25.16 -12.96 5.82
N ASP A 264 -24.62 -14.07 5.30
CA ASP A 264 -24.58 -15.38 5.95
C ASP A 264 -24.43 -15.26 7.47
N PRO A 265 -25.37 -15.83 8.25
CA PRO A 265 -25.45 -15.64 9.69
C PRO A 265 -24.30 -16.28 10.49
N SER A 266 -23.43 -17.10 9.91
CA SER A 266 -22.55 -17.96 10.73
C SER A 266 -21.44 -17.23 11.51
N ALA A 267 -20.95 -16.07 11.08
CA ALA A 267 -19.85 -15.35 11.75
C ALA A 267 -19.89 -13.83 11.52
N SER A 268 -19.09 -13.06 12.27
CA SER A 268 -18.91 -11.63 12.01
C SER A 268 -17.87 -11.40 10.91
N HIS A 269 -18.25 -10.72 9.83
CA HIS A 269 -17.35 -10.43 8.72
C HIS A 269 -16.81 -9.01 8.79
N LEU A 270 -15.50 -8.85 8.73
CA LEU A 270 -14.83 -7.57 8.48
C LEU A 270 -14.49 -7.51 6.99
N ARG A 271 -15.25 -6.70 6.25
CA ARG A 271 -15.13 -6.65 4.79
C ARG A 271 -14.79 -5.26 4.30
N HIS A 272 -13.68 -5.16 3.57
CA HIS A 272 -13.35 -3.97 2.83
C HIS A 272 -14.16 -3.87 1.53
N GLY A 273 -14.60 -2.67 1.20
CA GLY A 273 -15.05 -2.31 -0.13
C GLY A 273 -15.11 -0.81 -0.33
N TYR A 274 -15.66 -0.41 -1.48
CA TYR A 274 -15.88 1.00 -1.78
C TYR A 274 -17.36 1.31 -1.65
N THR A 275 -17.71 2.41 -1.02
CA THR A 275 -19.10 2.85 -0.89
C THR A 275 -19.29 4.05 -1.79
N TYR A 276 -20.13 3.88 -2.81
CA TYR A 276 -20.60 5.01 -3.60
C TYR A 276 -21.62 5.78 -2.79
N HIS A 277 -21.48 7.10 -2.67
CA HIS A 277 -22.54 7.92 -2.06
C HIS A 277 -23.26 8.76 -3.10
N ARG A 278 -22.53 9.39 -4.02
CA ARG A 278 -23.05 10.27 -5.07
C ARG A 278 -21.93 10.55 -6.09
N PRO A 279 -22.18 11.25 -7.20
CA PRO A 279 -21.13 11.57 -8.15
C PRO A 279 -19.93 12.26 -7.49
N GLY A 280 -18.73 11.77 -7.79
CA GLY A 280 -17.47 12.29 -7.27
C GLY A 280 -17.16 11.89 -5.84
N HIS A 281 -18.02 11.07 -5.22
CA HIS A 281 -17.92 10.78 -3.80
C HIS A 281 -18.03 9.27 -3.54
N VAL A 282 -16.87 8.68 -3.24
CA VAL A 282 -16.70 7.27 -2.93
C VAL A 282 -15.80 7.14 -1.72
N ASP A 283 -16.24 6.40 -0.70
CA ASP A 283 -15.41 6.10 0.46
C ASP A 283 -14.78 4.71 0.34
N SER A 284 -13.53 4.58 0.80
CA SER A 284 -12.86 3.30 0.98
C SER A 284 -13.01 2.90 2.44
N GLU A 285 -13.78 1.85 2.72
CA GLU A 285 -14.13 1.51 4.10
C GLU A 285 -14.14 0.00 4.36
N VAL A 286 -13.93 -0.35 5.63
CA VAL A 286 -14.19 -1.68 6.18
C VAL A 286 -15.45 -1.62 7.01
N ARG A 287 -16.40 -2.52 6.73
CA ARG A 287 -17.61 -2.68 7.53
C ARG A 287 -17.60 -3.98 8.30
N ILE A 288 -18.26 -3.96 9.45
CA ILE A 288 -18.63 -5.18 10.15
C ILE A 288 -20.02 -5.59 9.71
N LEU A 289 -20.13 -6.85 9.36
CA LEU A 289 -21.38 -7.50 9.00
C LEU A 289 -21.57 -8.56 10.08
N THR A 290 -22.35 -8.20 11.11
CA THR A 290 -22.59 -9.06 12.28
C THR A 290 -23.74 -10.02 12.03
N HIS A 291 -23.69 -11.18 12.68
CA HIS A 291 -24.73 -12.21 12.65
C HIS A 291 -26.08 -11.70 13.17
N ASN A 292 -26.06 -10.90 14.24
CA ASN A 292 -27.26 -10.45 14.92
C ASN A 292 -27.77 -9.18 14.22
N GLY A 293 -28.60 -9.38 13.19
CA GLY A 293 -29.29 -8.34 12.42
C GLY A 293 -30.26 -7.46 13.21
N ARG A 294 -29.90 -7.05 14.44
CA ARG A 294 -30.50 -5.89 15.10
C ARG A 294 -30.25 -4.71 14.19
N GLY A 295 -31.32 -4.18 13.61
CA GLY A 295 -31.32 -3.01 12.73
C GLY A 295 -30.97 -1.71 13.44
N ASP A 296 -29.96 -1.73 14.32
CA ASP A 296 -29.37 -0.53 14.86
C ASP A 296 -28.63 0.18 13.71
N SER A 297 -28.96 1.45 13.55
CA SER A 297 -28.91 2.18 12.29
C SER A 297 -27.51 2.47 11.72
N GLU A 298 -26.41 2.05 12.36
CA GLU A 298 -25.07 2.25 11.81
C GLU A 298 -24.14 1.08 12.19
N SER A 299 -23.94 0.13 11.26
CA SER A 299 -22.88 -0.86 11.40
C SER A 299 -21.54 -0.15 11.56
N PRO A 300 -20.66 -0.59 12.47
CA PRO A 300 -19.37 0.05 12.68
C PRO A 300 -18.50 0.05 11.43
N ARG A 301 -17.77 1.15 11.20
CA ARG A 301 -17.01 1.37 9.97
C ARG A 301 -15.64 1.96 10.23
N TRP A 302 -14.65 1.53 9.45
CA TRP A 302 -13.33 2.17 9.37
C TRP A 302 -13.10 2.73 7.97
N GLY A 303 -12.92 4.04 7.86
CA GLY A 303 -12.56 4.73 6.62
C GLY A 303 -11.05 4.81 6.42
N LYS A 304 -10.62 4.84 5.16
CA LYS A 304 -9.21 5.05 4.78
C LYS A 304 -8.82 6.51 4.99
N HIS A 305 -7.72 6.76 5.68
CA HIS A 305 -7.31 8.11 6.06
C HIS A 305 -6.21 8.70 5.17
N TYR A 306 -5.29 7.86 4.70
CA TYR A 306 -4.13 8.23 3.87
C TYR A 306 -4.26 7.55 2.51
N PRO A 307 -5.15 8.10 1.70
CA PRO A 307 -5.41 7.59 0.37
C PRO A 307 -4.21 7.79 -0.55
N LEU A 308 -4.10 6.93 -1.55
CA LEU A 308 -3.04 7.04 -2.54
C LEU A 308 -3.27 8.30 -3.40
N PRO A 309 -2.33 9.28 -3.40
CA PRO A 309 -2.57 10.61 -3.95
C PRO A 309 -2.92 10.73 -5.42
N PHE A 310 -3.04 9.64 -6.19
CA PHE A 310 -3.42 9.65 -7.62
C PHE A 310 -4.45 8.55 -7.91
N ALA A 311 -4.18 7.32 -7.45
CA ALA A 311 -5.10 6.19 -7.60
C ALA A 311 -6.45 6.42 -6.90
N GLU A 312 -6.49 7.32 -5.92
CA GLU A 312 -7.69 7.60 -5.11
C GLU A 312 -8.11 9.08 -5.16
N ARG A 313 -7.50 9.96 -5.97
CA ARG A 313 -7.82 11.42 -6.01
C ARG A 313 -9.31 11.75 -6.09
N ASN A 314 -10.03 11.02 -6.93
CA ASN A 314 -11.46 11.26 -7.18
C ASN A 314 -12.37 10.66 -6.09
N ARG A 315 -11.79 10.21 -4.96
CA ARG A 315 -12.50 9.50 -3.88
C ARG A 315 -12.55 10.33 -2.58
N ILE A 316 -12.17 11.62 -2.59
CA ILE A 316 -11.71 12.30 -1.36
C ILE A 316 -12.08 13.76 -1.33
N GLN A 317 -13.32 14.06 -0.96
CA GLN A 317 -13.65 15.42 -0.50
C GLN A 317 -14.64 15.52 0.66
N ALA A 318 -15.42 14.51 1.04
CA ALA A 318 -16.34 14.69 2.17
C ALA A 318 -15.88 13.93 3.41
N HIS A 319 -15.24 14.69 4.29
CA HIS A 319 -15.15 14.45 5.73
C HIS A 319 -14.44 13.14 6.10
N GLN A 320 -13.36 13.27 6.88
CA GLN A 320 -13.11 12.30 7.94
C GLN A 320 -14.36 12.29 8.84
N ARG A 321 -15.44 11.64 8.40
CA ARG A 321 -16.50 11.23 9.31
C ARG A 321 -15.75 10.46 10.38
N GLN A 322 -15.89 10.91 11.63
CA GLN A 322 -15.48 10.13 12.77
C GLN A 322 -15.99 8.72 12.51
N THR A 323 -15.06 7.81 12.23
CA THR A 323 -15.36 6.40 12.21
C THR A 323 -15.99 6.12 13.56
N SER A 324 -17.25 5.68 13.56
CA SER A 324 -17.86 5.07 14.72
C SER A 324 -17.10 3.77 14.93
N VAL A 325 -15.95 3.90 15.59
CA VAL A 325 -15.11 2.77 15.91
C VAL A 325 -15.89 1.98 16.93
N PRO A 326 -16.22 0.72 16.61
CA PRO A 326 -16.93 -0.12 17.53
C PRO A 326 -16.10 -0.39 18.76
N ASP A 327 -16.77 -0.62 19.88
CA ASP A 327 -16.16 -1.12 21.11
C ASP A 327 -15.83 -2.62 21.00
N ILE A 328 -15.13 -2.99 19.92
CA ILE A 328 -14.57 -4.32 19.73
C ILE A 328 -13.16 -4.25 20.27
N GLU A 329 -13.08 -4.37 21.59
CA GLU A 329 -11.91 -4.14 22.43
C GLU A 329 -10.63 -4.94 22.13
N PRO A 330 -10.50 -5.76 21.06
CA PRO A 330 -9.16 -6.13 20.61
C PRO A 330 -8.67 -5.60 19.27
N LEU A 331 -9.50 -4.96 18.43
CA LEU A 331 -9.18 -4.80 17.00
C LEU A 331 -9.22 -3.34 16.52
N GLU A 332 -8.18 -2.95 15.78
CA GLU A 332 -8.20 -1.75 14.94
C GLU A 332 -7.94 -2.09 13.47
N VAL A 333 -8.37 -1.22 12.56
CA VAL A 333 -8.22 -1.44 11.11
C VAL A 333 -7.53 -0.27 10.44
N LEU A 334 -6.46 -0.56 9.70
CA LEU A 334 -5.76 0.40 8.85
C LEU A 334 -5.79 -0.12 7.41
N ILE A 335 -6.45 0.58 6.49
CA ILE A 335 -6.64 0.10 5.12
C ILE A 335 -5.38 0.37 4.30
N CYS A 336 -4.77 -0.69 3.75
CA CYS A 336 -3.69 -0.62 2.77
C CYS A 336 -2.54 0.30 3.24
N SER A 337 -2.31 1.42 2.55
CA SER A 337 -1.28 2.42 2.82
C SER A 337 -1.34 3.02 4.23
N ASP A 338 -2.51 3.06 4.86
CA ASP A 338 -2.66 3.58 6.23
C ASP A 338 -1.72 2.88 7.21
N ALA A 339 -1.53 1.56 7.07
CA ALA A 339 -0.65 0.78 7.96
C ALA A 339 0.84 1.08 7.77
N THR A 340 1.22 1.84 6.74
CA THR A 340 2.59 2.31 6.51
C THR A 340 2.78 3.76 6.97
N HIS A 341 1.69 4.49 7.21
CA HIS A 341 1.69 5.91 7.57
C HIS A 341 1.79 6.11 9.10
N PRO A 342 2.85 6.75 9.62
CA PRO A 342 3.07 6.87 11.07
C PRO A 342 1.86 7.44 11.83
N ALA A 343 1.28 8.55 11.33
CA ALA A 343 0.13 9.20 11.97
C ALA A 343 -1.17 8.38 11.96
N ALA A 344 -1.38 7.47 11.00
CA ALA A 344 -2.53 6.56 11.04
C ALA A 344 -2.32 5.49 12.10
N VAL A 345 -1.11 4.93 12.12
CA VAL A 345 -0.69 3.90 13.08
C VAL A 345 -0.72 4.45 14.51
N ASP A 346 -0.28 5.69 14.74
CA ASP A 346 -0.33 6.33 16.07
C ASP A 346 -1.76 6.52 16.56
N ARG A 347 -2.68 6.92 15.67
CA ARG A 347 -4.11 7.06 16.02
C ARG A 347 -4.76 5.71 16.33
N ALA A 348 -4.43 4.66 15.60
CA ALA A 348 -4.89 3.31 15.91
C ALA A 348 -4.29 2.82 17.24
N ALA A 349 -2.98 3.02 17.45
CA ALA A 349 -2.29 2.60 18.67
C ALA A 349 -2.79 3.33 19.93
N ALA A 350 -3.20 4.60 19.82
CA ALA A 350 -3.77 5.38 20.91
C ALA A 350 -5.10 4.83 21.45
N ARG A 351 -5.76 3.94 20.69
CA ARG A 351 -6.96 3.20 21.12
C ARG A 351 -6.62 1.87 21.80
N GLU A 352 -5.33 1.61 21.99
CA GLU A 352 -4.84 0.45 22.72
C GLU A 352 -5.30 -0.94 22.19
N PRO A 353 -5.40 -1.15 20.86
CA PRO A 353 -5.87 -2.43 20.33
C PRO A 353 -4.89 -3.56 20.66
N ARG A 354 -5.40 -4.79 20.76
CA ARG A 354 -4.55 -5.98 20.86
C ARG A 354 -3.82 -6.27 19.55
N VAL A 355 -4.47 -6.01 18.42
CA VAL A 355 -3.91 -6.21 17.08
C VAL A 355 -4.48 -5.16 16.12
N ILE A 356 -3.69 -4.78 15.12
CA ILE A 356 -4.14 -3.95 14.01
C ILE A 356 -4.27 -4.81 12.75
N LEU A 357 -5.44 -4.79 12.11
CA LEU A 357 -5.70 -5.44 10.84
C LEU A 357 -5.34 -4.51 9.69
N ASN A 358 -4.65 -5.03 8.68
CA ASN A 358 -4.33 -4.34 7.44
C ASN A 358 -4.91 -5.08 6.23
N PRO A 359 -6.19 -4.87 5.90
CA PRO A 359 -6.74 -5.26 4.61
C PRO A 359 -6.00 -4.50 3.50
N ALA A 360 -5.35 -5.21 2.58
CA ALA A 360 -4.50 -4.60 1.55
C ALA A 360 -4.69 -5.28 0.20
N SER A 361 -4.66 -4.49 -0.88
CA SER A 361 -4.75 -4.99 -2.26
C SER A 361 -3.40 -4.81 -2.94
N LEU A 362 -2.56 -5.83 -2.80
CA LEU A 362 -1.19 -5.82 -3.31
C LEU A 362 -1.12 -6.31 -4.78
N ALA A 363 -2.25 -6.75 -5.33
CA ALA A 363 -2.44 -7.13 -6.74
C ALA A 363 -2.28 -5.97 -7.74
N TYR A 364 -2.35 -4.72 -7.28
CA TYR A 364 -2.67 -3.57 -8.15
C TYR A 364 -1.65 -3.30 -9.25
N LEU A 365 -0.41 -3.76 -9.08
CA LEU A 365 0.70 -3.37 -9.95
C LEU A 365 1.40 -4.54 -10.62
N GLY A 366 0.97 -5.78 -10.33
CA GLY A 366 1.70 -6.98 -10.77
C GLY A 366 3.19 -6.84 -10.44
N SER A 367 3.57 -6.27 -9.30
CA SER A 367 4.97 -6.06 -8.97
C SER A 367 5.40 -7.11 -7.98
N LEU A 368 6.41 -7.92 -8.31
CA LEU A 368 6.99 -8.88 -7.39
C LEU A 368 7.56 -8.23 -6.11
N PRO A 369 8.30 -7.11 -6.15
CA PRO A 369 8.87 -6.52 -4.94
C PRO A 369 7.86 -5.78 -4.06
N LEU A 370 6.80 -5.18 -4.63
CA LEU A 370 5.93 -4.27 -3.85
C LEU A 370 5.18 -4.94 -2.70
N PRO A 371 4.58 -6.15 -2.83
CA PRO A 371 3.93 -6.82 -1.70
C PRO A 371 4.89 -7.03 -0.54
N GLY A 372 6.13 -7.47 -0.81
CA GLY A 372 7.16 -7.65 0.20
C GLY A 372 7.59 -6.32 0.84
N LEU A 373 7.73 -5.25 0.04
CA LEU A 373 8.09 -3.92 0.57
C LEU A 373 6.98 -3.31 1.43
N HIS A 374 5.73 -3.45 1.02
CA HIS A 374 4.57 -3.09 1.81
C HIS A 374 4.58 -3.82 3.15
N GLN A 375 4.68 -5.16 3.12
CA GLN A 375 4.71 -5.98 4.33
C GLN A 375 5.88 -5.60 5.26
N ARG A 376 7.09 -5.36 4.71
CA ARG A 376 8.23 -4.86 5.50
C ARG A 376 7.90 -3.52 6.15
N SER A 377 7.32 -2.58 5.40
CA SER A 377 6.94 -1.26 5.93
C SER A 377 5.91 -1.37 7.06
N VAL A 378 4.88 -2.19 6.89
CA VAL A 378 3.89 -2.48 7.94
C VAL A 378 4.58 -3.12 9.16
N HIS A 379 5.55 -4.01 8.95
CA HIS A 379 6.30 -4.64 10.06
C HIS A 379 7.15 -3.63 10.83
N LEU A 380 7.79 -2.66 10.16
CA LEU A 380 8.49 -1.56 10.82
C LEU A 380 7.53 -0.75 11.72
N GLN A 381 6.28 -0.53 11.26
CA GLN A 381 5.26 0.16 12.04
C GLN A 381 4.78 -0.69 13.22
N ALA A 382 4.54 -1.99 13.04
CA ALA A 382 4.20 -2.93 14.10
C ALA A 382 5.25 -2.93 15.22
N ALA A 383 6.53 -2.97 14.85
CA ALA A 383 7.66 -2.86 15.78
C ALA A 383 7.67 -1.51 16.51
N ARG A 384 7.43 -0.41 15.78
CA ARG A 384 7.46 0.96 16.33
C ARG A 384 6.41 1.19 17.41
N VAL A 385 5.17 0.72 17.20
CA VAL A 385 4.10 0.91 18.19
C VAL A 385 3.99 -0.24 19.19
N GLY A 386 4.75 -1.32 19.01
CA GLY A 386 4.67 -2.48 19.88
C GLY A 386 3.31 -3.20 19.79
N ILE A 387 2.66 -3.20 18.63
CA ILE A 387 1.35 -3.85 18.41
C ILE A 387 1.47 -4.79 17.21
N ALA A 388 1.03 -6.04 17.36
CA ALA A 388 1.04 -6.98 16.25
C ALA A 388 0.11 -6.50 15.12
N MET A 389 0.52 -6.74 13.88
CA MET A 389 -0.27 -6.40 12.71
C MET A 389 -0.59 -7.64 11.88
N ILE A 390 -1.83 -7.80 11.43
CA ILE A 390 -2.24 -8.87 10.51
C ILE A 390 -2.50 -8.25 9.16
N VAL A 391 -1.66 -8.54 8.18
CA VAL A 391 -1.87 -8.16 6.78
C VAL A 391 -2.78 -9.20 6.13
N VAL A 392 -3.94 -8.75 5.65
CA VAL A 392 -4.92 -9.58 4.92
C VAL A 392 -4.91 -9.10 3.48
N ALA A 393 -4.19 -9.83 2.64
CA ALA A 393 -3.82 -9.37 1.31
C ALA A 393 -4.76 -9.92 0.21
N ASN A 394 -4.99 -9.14 -0.84
CA ASN A 394 -5.43 -9.63 -2.14
C ASN A 394 -4.20 -9.73 -3.06
N ALA A 395 -3.92 -10.93 -3.55
CA ALA A 395 -2.76 -11.37 -4.33
C ALA A 395 -1.36 -11.21 -3.70
N GLY A 396 -1.22 -10.48 -2.59
CA GLY A 396 0.02 -10.48 -1.78
C GLY A 396 0.03 -11.59 -0.72
N PRO A 397 1.12 -11.77 0.03
CA PRO A 397 1.14 -12.71 1.15
C PRO A 397 0.32 -12.15 2.31
N SER A 398 -0.60 -12.95 2.83
CA SER A 398 -1.28 -12.65 4.10
C SER A 398 -0.42 -13.17 5.24
N ALA A 399 -0.17 -12.35 6.25
CA ALA A 399 0.80 -12.66 7.29
C ALA A 399 0.50 -11.95 8.60
N VAL A 400 0.97 -12.54 9.70
CA VAL A 400 1.04 -11.87 11.01
C VAL A 400 2.46 -11.36 11.23
N LEU A 401 2.54 -10.11 11.63
CA LEU A 401 3.76 -9.33 11.82
C LEU A 401 3.85 -8.97 13.30
N TYR A 402 4.78 -9.61 14.00
CA TYR A 402 4.97 -9.38 15.43
C TYR A 402 5.97 -8.25 15.67
N PRO A 403 5.79 -7.41 16.71
CA PRO A 403 6.70 -6.30 16.98
C PRO A 403 8.15 -6.69 17.24
N ASP A 404 8.38 -7.91 17.70
CA ASP A 404 9.72 -8.50 17.97
C ASP A 404 10.49 -8.93 16.71
N GLY A 405 9.87 -8.80 15.54
CA GLY A 405 10.42 -9.18 14.25
C GLY A 405 10.11 -10.59 13.78
N ARG A 406 9.41 -11.39 14.59
CA ARG A 406 8.81 -12.62 14.08
C ARG A 406 7.73 -12.27 13.06
N SER A 407 7.61 -13.10 12.04
CA SER A 407 6.48 -13.07 11.13
C SER A 407 6.04 -14.49 10.83
N ARG A 408 4.76 -14.65 10.52
CA ARG A 408 4.19 -15.92 10.09
C ARG A 408 3.37 -15.66 8.85
N VAL A 409 3.80 -16.21 7.72
CA VAL A 409 2.98 -16.27 6.51
C VAL A 409 1.81 -17.21 6.80
N LEU A 410 0.60 -16.71 6.56
CA LEU A 410 -0.64 -17.43 6.76
C LEU A 410 -1.15 -18.00 5.43
N VAL A 411 -1.04 -17.21 4.37
CA VAL A 411 -1.34 -17.62 2.98
C VAL A 411 -0.28 -17.02 2.06
N GLU A 412 0.31 -17.84 1.21
CA GLU A 412 1.40 -17.45 0.29
C GLU A 412 0.93 -16.46 -0.78
N ALA A 413 1.82 -15.59 -1.26
CA ALA A 413 1.48 -14.61 -2.29
C ALA A 413 0.90 -15.27 -3.56
N TYR A 414 -0.02 -14.57 -4.24
CA TYR A 414 -0.67 -15.00 -5.49
C TYR A 414 -1.47 -16.32 -5.40
N THR A 415 -1.77 -16.78 -4.19
CA THR A 415 -2.68 -17.92 -3.97
C THR A 415 -4.03 -17.44 -3.43
N THR A 416 -5.07 -18.23 -3.62
CA THR A 416 -6.38 -18.02 -2.98
C THR A 416 -6.48 -19.01 -1.83
N GLY A 417 -6.87 -18.56 -0.64
CA GLY A 417 -6.90 -19.43 0.52
C GLY A 417 -7.55 -18.82 1.74
N VAL A 418 -7.76 -19.66 2.76
CA VAL A 418 -8.24 -19.27 4.08
C VAL A 418 -7.25 -19.78 5.11
N ALA A 419 -6.90 -18.95 6.09
CA ALA A 419 -6.08 -19.37 7.21
C ALA A 419 -6.73 -18.94 8.52
N ARG A 420 -6.68 -19.83 9.52
CA ARG A 420 -7.10 -19.51 10.88
C ARG A 420 -5.90 -19.17 11.74
N ILE A 421 -6.07 -18.17 12.61
CA ILE A 421 -5.10 -17.84 13.64
C ILE A 421 -5.81 -17.40 14.92
N ALA A 422 -5.25 -17.78 16.07
CA ALA A 422 -5.61 -17.17 17.34
C ALA A 422 -5.21 -15.69 17.35
N LEU A 423 -6.09 -14.84 17.88
CA LEU A 423 -5.86 -13.42 18.06
C LEU A 423 -4.56 -13.19 18.87
N PRO A 424 -3.56 -12.47 18.33
CA PRO A 424 -2.32 -12.21 19.05
C PRO A 424 -2.55 -11.58 20.42
N ASN A 425 -1.65 -11.86 21.37
CA ASN A 425 -1.65 -11.12 22.63
C ASN A 425 -1.23 -9.68 22.39
N ARG A 426 -1.73 -8.79 23.25
CA ARG A 426 -1.16 -7.46 23.35
C ARG A 426 0.30 -7.61 23.76
N TYR A 427 1.17 -7.02 22.98
CA TYR A 427 2.57 -6.88 23.36
C TYR A 427 2.62 -5.82 24.45
N THR A 428 2.82 -6.23 25.70
CA THR A 428 3.17 -5.29 26.77
C THR A 428 4.60 -4.86 26.53
N SER A 429 4.80 -3.85 25.67
CA SER A 429 6.07 -3.15 25.69
C SER A 429 6.20 -2.55 27.09
N SER A 430 7.23 -2.93 27.85
CA SER A 430 7.54 -2.14 29.05
C SER A 430 7.74 -0.72 28.54
N HIS A 431 6.99 0.26 29.08
CA HIS A 431 7.12 1.67 28.73
C HIS A 431 8.58 2.13 28.93
N GLN A 432 9.44 1.86 27.96
CA GLN A 432 10.80 2.37 27.92
C GLN A 432 10.73 3.66 27.13
N SER A 433 10.93 4.77 27.83
CA SER A 433 10.95 6.11 27.26
C SER A 433 11.95 6.18 26.11
N ALA A 434 11.46 6.44 24.89
CA ALA A 434 12.25 6.52 23.67
C ALA A 434 13.37 7.58 23.72
N GLY A 435 13.38 8.50 24.69
CA GLY A 435 14.34 9.62 24.78
C GLY A 435 15.77 9.24 25.16
N ILE A 436 15.99 8.13 25.88
CA ILE A 436 17.33 7.73 26.37
C ILE A 436 18.30 7.36 25.22
N PRO A 437 17.92 6.53 24.20
CA PRO A 437 18.84 6.20 23.11
C PRO A 437 19.19 7.41 22.22
N TYR A 438 18.26 8.34 21.99
CA TYR A 438 18.55 9.57 21.22
C TYR A 438 19.59 10.45 21.93
N GLY A 439 19.50 10.56 23.26
CA GLY A 439 20.48 11.29 24.07
C GLY A 439 21.89 10.68 23.99
N LEU A 440 22.00 9.35 24.07
CA LEU A 440 23.30 8.67 24.01
C LEU A 440 23.98 8.76 22.63
N ILE A 441 23.21 8.65 21.55
CA ILE A 441 23.74 8.83 20.18
C ILE A 441 24.22 10.26 19.98
N ALA A 442 23.45 11.27 20.42
CA ALA A 442 23.83 12.68 20.32
C ALA A 442 25.12 13.02 21.11
N ILE A 443 25.25 12.49 22.34
CA ILE A 443 26.43 12.70 23.20
C ILE A 443 27.69 12.07 22.58
N GLY A 444 27.58 10.87 21.99
CA GLY A 444 28.67 10.22 21.28
C GLY A 444 29.20 11.06 20.10
N PHE A 445 28.33 11.76 19.38
CA PHE A 445 28.72 12.61 18.25
C PHE A 445 29.41 13.92 18.68
N ILE A 446 28.96 14.53 19.78
CA ILE A 446 29.62 15.71 20.34
C ILE A 446 31.05 15.35 20.78
N ALA A 447 31.25 14.17 21.37
CA ALA A 447 32.57 13.69 21.76
C ALA A 447 33.53 13.39 20.59
N LEU A 448 33.00 13.12 19.39
CA LEU A 448 33.77 12.85 18.16
C LEU A 448 34.15 14.11 17.37
N SER A 449 33.52 15.26 17.67
CA SER A 449 33.80 16.53 16.98
C SER A 449 34.96 17.34 17.59
N GLY A 450 35.48 16.90 18.75
CA GLY A 450 36.64 17.48 19.41
C GLY A 450 37.98 17.00 18.85
N ARG A 451 38.66 17.89 18.11
CA ARG A 451 40.07 17.87 17.67
C ARG A 451 40.47 16.86 16.59
N GLN A 452 40.73 17.39 15.39
CA GLN A 452 42.04 17.23 14.72
C GLN A 452 42.21 18.24 13.58
N ARG A 453 43.15 19.18 13.74
CA ARG A 453 43.78 19.93 12.64
C ARG A 453 45.15 19.28 12.41
N ARG A 454 45.41 18.77 11.21
CA ARG A 454 46.73 18.75 10.57
C ARG A 454 46.54 18.50 9.07
N GLY A 455 47.19 19.36 8.29
CA GLY A 455 47.07 19.41 6.84
C GLY A 455 47.74 18.22 6.16
N MET A 456 47.21 17.84 5.00
CA MET A 456 47.88 16.96 4.05
C MET A 456 47.73 17.50 2.63
N PRO A 457 48.68 17.14 1.75
CA PRO A 457 48.88 17.78 0.46
C PRO A 457 47.98 17.22 -0.63
N THR A 458 47.72 18.08 -1.62
CA THR A 458 46.90 17.86 -2.82
C THR A 458 47.59 16.92 -3.80
N VAL A 459 46.88 15.87 -4.25
CA VAL A 459 47.30 14.97 -5.34
C VAL A 459 46.54 15.36 -6.61
N ASP A 460 47.28 15.41 -7.72
CA ASP A 460 46.83 15.89 -9.02
C ASP A 460 46.00 14.86 -9.80
N ARG A 461 45.15 15.38 -10.69
CA ARG A 461 43.88 14.81 -11.15
C ARG A 461 44.01 14.18 -12.54
N GLN A 462 43.78 12.88 -12.68
CA GLN A 462 43.66 12.21 -13.99
C GLN A 462 42.22 12.22 -14.56
N SER A 463 42.18 12.30 -15.89
CA SER A 463 41.04 12.56 -16.78
C SER A 463 39.93 11.50 -16.72
N GLY A 464 38.68 11.97 -16.69
CA GLY A 464 37.47 11.15 -16.62
C GLY A 464 36.79 10.95 -17.98
N LEU A 465 36.20 9.76 -18.14
CA LEU A 465 35.28 9.39 -19.22
C LEU A 465 34.11 10.38 -19.36
N PRO A 466 33.58 10.58 -20.58
CA PRO A 466 32.54 11.56 -20.84
C PRO A 466 31.19 11.15 -20.24
N ALA A 467 30.52 12.10 -19.57
CA ALA A 467 29.32 11.88 -18.77
C ALA A 467 28.12 11.25 -19.51
N TRP A 468 28.05 11.39 -20.84
CA TRP A 468 26.96 10.82 -21.65
C TRP A 468 27.02 9.29 -21.77
N ALA A 469 28.22 8.69 -21.75
CA ALA A 469 28.38 7.24 -21.83
C ALA A 469 27.82 6.53 -20.57
N ILE A 470 27.88 7.19 -19.41
CA ILE A 470 27.40 6.64 -18.15
C ILE A 470 25.89 6.83 -18.00
N ALA A 471 25.33 7.94 -18.51
CA ALA A 471 23.88 8.15 -18.57
C ALA A 471 23.20 7.10 -19.48
N GLY A 472 23.82 6.71 -20.59
CA GLY A 472 23.36 5.61 -21.43
C GLY A 472 23.33 4.26 -20.70
N LEU A 473 24.38 3.92 -19.95
CA LEU A 473 24.44 2.69 -19.14
C LEU A 473 23.36 2.63 -18.04
N ALA A 474 23.05 3.77 -17.42
CA ALA A 474 21.96 3.88 -16.44
C ALA A 474 20.59 3.60 -17.07
N ALA A 475 20.30 4.21 -18.22
CA ALA A 475 19.05 4.00 -18.95
C ALA A 475 18.91 2.56 -19.43
N VAL A 476 20.00 1.95 -19.93
CA VAL A 476 20.02 0.55 -20.37
C VAL A 476 19.80 -0.42 -19.20
N SER A 477 20.40 -0.18 -18.04
CA SER A 477 20.19 -1.06 -16.87
C SER A 477 18.78 -0.95 -16.29
N ILE A 478 18.18 0.24 -16.27
CA ILE A 478 16.76 0.43 -15.95
C ILE A 478 15.87 -0.29 -17.00
N GLY A 479 16.19 -0.16 -18.29
CA GLY A 479 15.47 -0.84 -19.36
C GLY A 479 15.53 -2.37 -19.28
N ILE A 480 16.71 -2.95 -19.02
CA ILE A 480 16.91 -4.40 -18.88
C ILE A 480 16.15 -4.94 -17.66
N THR A 481 16.25 -4.28 -16.50
CA THR A 481 15.54 -4.71 -15.29
C THR A 481 14.02 -4.62 -15.46
N THR A 482 13.53 -3.54 -16.07
CA THR A 482 12.11 -3.37 -16.42
C THR A 482 11.65 -4.45 -17.41
N GLY A 483 12.45 -4.75 -18.44
CA GLY A 483 12.12 -5.78 -19.44
C GLY A 483 12.12 -7.20 -18.89
N LEU A 484 13.08 -7.54 -18.01
CA LEU A 484 13.11 -8.84 -17.32
C LEU A 484 11.93 -9.00 -16.36
N GLN A 485 11.61 -7.96 -15.58
CA GLN A 485 10.42 -7.96 -14.74
C GLN A 485 9.16 -8.14 -15.59
N HIS A 486 9.00 -7.37 -16.68
CA HIS A 486 7.85 -7.48 -17.57
C HIS A 486 7.66 -8.91 -18.10
N ARG A 487 8.72 -9.56 -18.60
CA ARG A 487 8.63 -10.97 -19.05
C ARG A 487 8.27 -11.94 -17.94
N THR A 488 8.78 -11.72 -16.73
CA THR A 488 8.44 -12.55 -15.56
C THR A 488 6.96 -12.37 -15.18
N LEU A 489 6.45 -11.14 -15.31
CA LEU A 489 5.05 -10.82 -15.09
C LEU A 489 4.14 -11.34 -16.18
N GLU A 490 4.57 -11.30 -17.44
CA GLU A 490 3.89 -11.97 -18.55
C GLU A 490 3.83 -13.48 -18.31
N ALA A 491 4.91 -14.11 -17.85
CA ALA A 491 4.91 -15.54 -17.52
C ALA A 491 3.98 -15.87 -16.34
N LEU A 492 4.00 -15.07 -15.27
CA LEU A 492 3.12 -15.24 -14.11
C LEU A 492 1.65 -14.94 -14.43
N SER A 493 1.38 -13.93 -15.27
CA SER A 493 0.03 -13.60 -15.72
C SER A 493 -0.49 -14.59 -16.77
N ALA A 494 0.39 -15.20 -17.57
CA ALA A 494 0.03 -16.29 -18.49
C ALA A 494 -0.26 -17.60 -17.74
N ALA A 495 0.35 -17.82 -16.57
CA ALA A 495 0.01 -18.92 -15.68
C ALA A 495 -1.37 -18.75 -15.02
N VAL A 496 -1.89 -17.52 -14.95
CA VAL A 496 -3.31 -17.29 -14.67
C VAL A 496 -4.06 -17.50 -15.97
N PRO A 497 -4.98 -18.49 -16.07
CA PRO A 497 -5.71 -18.73 -17.31
C PRO A 497 -6.43 -17.44 -17.71
N SER A 498 -5.90 -16.77 -18.74
CA SER A 498 -6.51 -15.57 -19.28
C SER A 498 -7.88 -16.00 -19.80
N ILE A 499 -8.94 -15.49 -19.18
CA ILE A 499 -10.31 -15.66 -19.64
C ILE A 499 -10.38 -14.95 -21.00
N ARG A 500 -10.02 -15.67 -22.07
CA ARG A 500 -10.10 -15.24 -23.48
C ARG A 500 -11.46 -15.54 -24.08
N THR A 501 -12.43 -16.00 -23.29
CA THR A 501 -13.80 -16.07 -23.76
C THR A 501 -14.24 -14.66 -24.14
N PRO A 502 -14.81 -14.47 -25.34
CA PRO A 502 -15.39 -13.18 -25.70
C PRO A 502 -16.33 -12.75 -24.56
N MET A 503 -16.15 -11.54 -24.06
CA MET A 503 -17.00 -11.01 -22.99
C MET A 503 -18.41 -10.88 -23.53
N THR A 504 -19.27 -11.87 -23.25
CA THR A 504 -20.69 -11.76 -23.53
C THR A 504 -21.30 -10.80 -22.52
N THR A 505 -22.34 -10.11 -22.94
CA THR A 505 -23.10 -9.16 -22.13
C THR A 505 -24.59 -9.50 -22.17
N ASP A 506 -24.90 -10.77 -22.40
CA ASP A 506 -26.25 -11.32 -22.55
C ASP A 506 -27.06 -11.10 -21.27
N ALA A 507 -26.43 -11.08 -20.10
CA ALA A 507 -27.10 -10.79 -18.83
C ALA A 507 -27.59 -9.34 -18.74
N ILE A 508 -27.05 -8.42 -19.55
CA ILE A 508 -27.42 -7.00 -19.58
C ILE A 508 -28.01 -6.54 -20.92
N GLN A 509 -27.99 -7.38 -21.97
CA GLN A 509 -28.65 -7.12 -23.24
C GLN A 509 -30.12 -7.53 -23.18
N SER A 510 -31.03 -6.59 -23.43
CA SER A 510 -32.48 -6.82 -23.35
C SER A 510 -33.18 -6.30 -24.60
N PRO A 511 -33.28 -7.13 -25.67
CA PRO A 511 -34.01 -6.77 -26.87
C PRO A 511 -35.50 -6.58 -26.54
N GLY A 512 -35.99 -5.33 -26.55
CA GLY A 512 -37.37 -4.98 -26.19
C GLY A 512 -37.59 -4.57 -24.73
N GLY A 513 -36.52 -4.43 -23.94
CA GLY A 513 -36.59 -4.05 -22.53
C GLY A 513 -35.42 -3.17 -22.07
N ASN A 514 -35.11 -2.09 -22.79
CA ASN A 514 -33.90 -1.29 -22.59
C ASN A 514 -33.62 -0.92 -21.12
N HIS A 515 -34.65 -0.54 -20.37
CA HIS A 515 -34.52 -0.20 -18.95
C HIS A 515 -34.06 -1.40 -18.09
N ARG A 516 -34.47 -2.63 -18.43
CA ARG A 516 -34.10 -3.85 -17.70
C ARG A 516 -32.62 -4.14 -17.82
N GLY A 517 -32.08 -4.03 -19.03
CA GLY A 517 -30.64 -4.19 -19.28
C GLY A 517 -29.80 -3.13 -18.58
N SER A 518 -30.23 -1.86 -18.65
CA SER A 518 -29.59 -0.74 -17.94
C SER A 518 -29.59 -0.92 -16.42
N VAL A 519 -30.71 -1.33 -15.83
CA VAL A 519 -30.82 -1.61 -14.39
C VAL A 519 -29.98 -2.81 -13.99
N ALA A 520 -29.93 -3.87 -14.80
CA ALA A 520 -29.06 -5.02 -14.57
C ALA A 520 -27.58 -4.63 -14.61
N LEU A 521 -27.15 -3.79 -15.58
CA LEU A 521 -25.79 -3.28 -15.64
C LEU A 521 -25.41 -2.51 -14.36
N LEU A 522 -26.27 -1.59 -13.90
CA LEU A 522 -26.02 -0.87 -12.65
C LEU A 522 -25.96 -1.81 -11.44
N ALA A 523 -26.83 -2.81 -11.35
CA ALA A 523 -26.76 -3.81 -10.29
C ALA A 523 -25.43 -4.59 -10.30
N ARG A 524 -24.93 -4.96 -11.49
CA ARG A 524 -23.64 -5.65 -11.65
C ARG A 524 -22.45 -4.77 -11.26
N VAL A 525 -22.50 -3.47 -11.54
CA VAL A 525 -21.49 -2.50 -11.06
C VAL A 525 -21.42 -2.46 -9.52
N PHE A 526 -22.55 -2.73 -8.85
CA PHE A 526 -22.68 -2.83 -7.39
C PHE A 526 -22.50 -4.28 -6.88
N GLY A 527 -21.85 -5.15 -7.67
CA GLY A 527 -21.47 -6.49 -7.27
C GLY A 527 -22.59 -7.53 -7.28
N ILE A 528 -23.72 -7.22 -7.91
CA ILE A 528 -24.90 -8.10 -7.94
C ILE A 528 -24.95 -8.77 -9.30
N ALA A 529 -24.79 -10.08 -9.31
CA ALA A 529 -24.89 -10.93 -10.50
C ALA A 529 -26.35 -11.02 -11.00
N ALA A 530 -26.90 -9.89 -11.45
CA ALA A 530 -28.24 -9.78 -11.95
C ALA A 530 -28.29 -10.03 -13.46
N ASP A 531 -29.33 -10.72 -13.89
CA ASP A 531 -29.75 -10.86 -15.28
C ASP A 531 -30.94 -9.92 -15.52
N TRP A 532 -31.01 -9.29 -16.70
CA TRP A 532 -32.11 -8.39 -17.06
C TRP A 532 -33.49 -9.05 -16.92
N ARG A 533 -33.58 -10.38 -17.06
CA ARG A 533 -34.81 -11.16 -16.87
C ARG A 533 -35.31 -11.12 -15.42
N GLN A 534 -34.43 -10.86 -14.45
CA GLN A 534 -34.76 -10.71 -13.03
C GLN A 534 -35.23 -9.28 -12.69
N VAL A 535 -34.97 -8.31 -13.57
CA VAL A 535 -35.45 -6.94 -13.41
C VAL A 535 -36.92 -6.89 -13.82
N PRO A 536 -37.81 -6.29 -13.01
CA PRO A 536 -39.22 -6.11 -13.35
C PRO A 536 -39.44 -5.41 -14.71
N THR A 537 -40.55 -5.71 -15.38
CA THR A 537 -40.91 -5.15 -16.70
C THR A 537 -41.44 -3.72 -16.67
N SER A 538 -41.94 -3.27 -15.52
CA SER A 538 -42.36 -1.88 -15.30
C SER A 538 -41.17 -1.05 -14.84
N THR A 539 -40.95 0.12 -15.46
CA THR A 539 -39.86 1.04 -15.12
C THR A 539 -39.88 1.43 -13.64
N GLY A 540 -41.05 1.76 -13.07
CA GLY A 540 -41.16 2.12 -11.65
C GLY A 540 -40.80 0.96 -10.70
N MET A 541 -41.25 -0.26 -11.03
CA MET A 541 -40.86 -1.46 -10.27
C MET A 541 -39.37 -1.78 -10.45
N ALA A 542 -38.80 -1.56 -11.63
CA ALA A 542 -37.38 -1.74 -11.89
C ALA A 542 -36.52 -0.76 -11.08
N MET A 543 -36.95 0.49 -10.91
CA MET A 543 -36.26 1.47 -10.06
C MET A 543 -36.36 1.13 -8.58
N THR A 544 -37.53 0.72 -8.10
CA THR A 544 -37.69 0.21 -6.73
C THR A 544 -36.81 -1.02 -6.49
N TRP A 545 -36.76 -1.92 -7.49
CA TRP A 545 -35.88 -3.09 -7.47
C TRP A 545 -34.41 -2.67 -7.45
N LEU A 546 -33.99 -1.68 -8.24
CA LEU A 546 -32.62 -1.16 -8.22
C LEU A 546 -32.29 -0.54 -6.86
N CYS A 547 -33.16 0.23 -6.25
CA CYS A 547 -32.90 0.80 -4.93
C CYS A 547 -32.77 -0.28 -3.85
N ARG A 548 -33.70 -1.24 -3.78
CA ARG A 548 -33.58 -2.38 -2.84
C ARG A 548 -32.33 -3.22 -3.15
N ARG A 549 -32.07 -3.36 -4.44
CA ARG A 549 -30.88 -3.70 -5.23
C ARG A 549 -29.55 -3.13 -4.77
N THR A 550 -29.40 -1.84 -4.56
CA THR A 550 -28.04 -1.27 -4.50
C THR A 550 -27.96 -0.10 -3.52
N GLY A 551 -29.11 0.33 -3.01
CA GLY A 551 -29.31 1.62 -2.37
C GLY A 551 -29.38 2.77 -3.36
N LEU A 552 -29.32 2.55 -4.67
CA LEU A 552 -29.31 3.66 -5.63
C LEU A 552 -30.69 4.28 -5.83
N VAL A 553 -30.75 5.60 -5.69
CA VAL A 553 -31.90 6.45 -5.99
C VAL A 553 -31.48 7.61 -6.90
N PRO A 554 -32.37 8.13 -7.76
CA PRO A 554 -32.13 9.38 -8.47
C PRO A 554 -31.88 10.54 -7.48
N MET A 555 -30.87 11.33 -7.77
CA MET A 555 -30.58 12.60 -7.09
C MET A 555 -31.42 13.71 -7.73
N GLU A 556 -31.76 14.74 -6.96
CA GLU A 556 -32.31 15.98 -7.51
C GLU A 556 -31.32 16.64 -8.48
N PRO A 557 -31.80 17.29 -9.55
CA PRO A 557 -30.93 18.03 -10.47
C PRO A 557 -30.05 19.02 -9.71
N THR A 558 -28.75 19.01 -10.00
CA THR A 558 -27.79 19.92 -9.38
C THR A 558 -27.13 20.80 -10.43
N THR A 559 -26.83 22.05 -10.05
CA THR A 559 -26.04 22.98 -10.87
C THR A 559 -24.54 22.75 -10.74
N ALA A 560 -24.12 21.95 -9.74
CA ALA A 560 -22.71 21.64 -9.56
C ALA A 560 -22.22 20.68 -10.66
N PRO A 561 -21.00 20.89 -11.18
CA PRO A 561 -20.43 19.98 -12.16
C PRO A 561 -20.29 18.57 -11.58
N ILE A 562 -20.78 17.59 -12.35
CA ILE A 562 -20.73 16.17 -11.98
C ILE A 562 -19.30 15.67 -12.09
N GLN A 563 -18.79 15.11 -10.99
CA GLN A 563 -17.44 14.56 -10.93
C GLN A 563 -17.47 13.03 -11.00
N PRO A 564 -16.47 12.38 -11.62
CA PRO A 564 -16.34 10.94 -11.58
C PRO A 564 -15.81 10.44 -10.23
N PRO A 565 -16.09 9.19 -9.84
CA PRO A 565 -17.00 8.27 -10.52
C PRO A 565 -18.46 8.75 -10.36
N ALA A 566 -19.25 8.61 -11.42
CA ALA A 566 -20.67 8.96 -11.43
C ALA A 566 -21.46 7.90 -12.16
N PHE A 567 -22.63 7.58 -11.63
CA PHE A 567 -23.59 6.63 -12.21
C PHE A 567 -24.93 7.33 -12.38
N GLY A 568 -25.59 7.09 -13.50
CA GLY A 568 -26.82 7.78 -13.86
C GLY A 568 -27.75 6.90 -14.68
N LEU A 569 -28.93 7.45 -14.96
CA LEU A 569 -29.89 6.91 -15.92
C LEU A 569 -30.29 8.03 -16.87
N GLN A 570 -30.06 7.84 -18.16
CA GLN A 570 -30.48 8.75 -19.22
C GLN A 570 -31.85 8.31 -19.75
N ARG A 571 -32.80 9.24 -19.81
CA ARG A 571 -34.11 9.01 -20.41
C ARG A 571 -34.04 9.18 -21.93
N THR A 572 -34.53 8.20 -22.68
CA THR A 572 -34.64 8.25 -24.14
C THR A 572 -36.04 7.88 -24.60
N ALA A 573 -36.34 8.08 -25.89
CA ALA A 573 -37.60 7.65 -26.49
C ALA A 573 -37.82 6.13 -26.42
N THR A 574 -36.74 5.34 -26.30
CA THR A 574 -36.78 3.87 -26.28
C THR A 574 -36.62 3.27 -24.88
N GLY A 575 -36.51 4.10 -23.83
CA GLY A 575 -36.44 3.67 -22.44
C GLY A 575 -35.33 4.36 -21.64
N LEU A 576 -34.75 3.63 -20.68
CA LEU A 576 -33.64 4.12 -19.86
C LEU A 576 -32.31 3.53 -20.32
N ARG A 577 -31.27 4.36 -20.39
CA ARG A 577 -29.88 3.96 -20.62
C ARG A 577 -29.05 4.19 -19.37
N ALA A 578 -28.27 3.20 -18.94
CA ALA A 578 -27.36 3.35 -17.82
C ALA A 578 -26.17 4.22 -18.20
N VAL A 579 -25.89 5.25 -17.39
CA VAL A 579 -24.78 6.17 -17.60
C VAL A 579 -23.66 5.88 -16.61
N ARG A 580 -22.42 5.89 -17.09
CA ARG A 580 -21.22 5.86 -16.22
C ARG A 580 -20.09 6.69 -16.81
N TRP A 581 -19.13 7.05 -15.98
CA TRP A 581 -17.88 7.66 -16.43
C TRP A 581 -16.81 6.63 -16.77
N ARG A 582 -16.07 6.89 -17.85
CA ARG A 582 -14.84 6.19 -18.22
C ARG A 582 -13.65 6.66 -17.39
N ALA A 583 -12.57 5.90 -17.44
CA ALA A 583 -11.30 6.26 -16.80
C ALA A 583 -10.68 7.55 -17.39
N ASP A 584 -11.00 7.88 -18.65
CA ASP A 584 -10.55 9.10 -19.35
C ASP A 584 -11.45 10.32 -19.07
N HIS A 585 -12.30 10.23 -18.04
CA HIS A 585 -13.17 11.33 -17.64
C HIS A 585 -14.27 11.70 -18.66
N SER A 586 -14.71 10.76 -19.50
CA SER A 586 -15.87 10.95 -20.39
C SER A 586 -17.10 10.14 -19.94
N PRO A 587 -18.31 10.71 -19.95
CA PRO A 587 -19.53 9.96 -19.69
C PRO A 587 -19.93 9.12 -20.92
N ILE A 588 -20.42 7.92 -20.66
CA ILE A 588 -20.97 7.00 -21.66
C ILE A 588 -22.32 6.45 -21.21
N ALA A 589 -23.23 6.26 -22.16
CA ALA A 589 -24.52 5.60 -21.97
C ALA A 589 -24.48 4.19 -22.55
N PHE A 590 -25.04 3.21 -21.84
CA PHE A 590 -25.20 1.85 -22.33
C PHE A 590 -26.54 1.68 -23.03
N ASP A 591 -26.52 1.24 -24.29
CA ASP A 591 -27.71 0.83 -25.02
C ASP A 591 -27.92 -0.68 -24.87
N ALA A 592 -28.90 -1.06 -24.05
CA ALA A 592 -29.21 -2.46 -23.79
C ALA A 592 -29.82 -3.21 -24.99
N ALA A 593 -30.26 -2.52 -26.05
CA ALA A 593 -30.74 -3.18 -27.26
C ALA A 593 -29.57 -3.70 -28.11
N THR A 594 -28.50 -2.91 -28.21
CA THR A 594 -27.32 -3.23 -29.04
C THR A 594 -26.16 -3.81 -28.25
N GLY A 595 -26.14 -3.60 -26.93
CA GLY A 595 -25.02 -3.96 -26.07
C GLY A 595 -23.84 -2.97 -26.15
N GLU A 596 -24.03 -1.81 -26.77
CA GLU A 596 -22.96 -0.84 -27.02
C GLU A 596 -22.91 0.29 -25.99
N PHE A 597 -21.72 0.87 -25.79
CA PHE A 597 -21.53 2.09 -25.02
C PHE A 597 -21.33 3.29 -25.95
N LEU A 598 -22.21 4.28 -25.83
CA LEU A 598 -22.20 5.49 -26.65
C LEU A 598 -21.68 6.68 -25.84
N PRO A 599 -20.81 7.54 -26.40
CA PRO A 599 -20.45 8.80 -25.75
C PRO A 599 -21.66 9.73 -25.66
N ILE A 600 -21.78 10.47 -24.56
CA ILE A 600 -22.87 11.43 -24.33
C ILE A 600 -22.30 12.74 -23.76
N ASP A 601 -23.13 13.79 -23.68
CA ASP A 601 -22.80 15.01 -22.95
C ASP A 601 -23.05 14.81 -21.45
N ALA A 602 -22.10 15.23 -20.59
CA ALA A 602 -22.25 15.19 -19.14
C ALA A 602 -23.39 16.10 -18.64
N ASN A 603 -23.72 17.14 -19.40
CA ASN A 603 -24.73 18.14 -19.08
C ASN A 603 -26.09 17.84 -19.72
N ASP A 604 -26.27 16.67 -20.33
CA ASP A 604 -27.56 16.29 -20.90
C ASP A 604 -28.63 16.28 -19.78
N PRO A 605 -29.65 17.16 -19.85
CA PRO A 605 -30.65 17.30 -18.80
C PRO A 605 -31.53 16.05 -18.64
N THR A 606 -31.47 15.11 -19.59
CA THR A 606 -32.16 13.83 -19.51
C THR A 606 -31.44 12.81 -18.61
N ILE A 607 -30.24 13.14 -18.12
CA ILE A 607 -29.48 12.29 -17.19
C ILE A 607 -29.91 12.56 -15.75
N HIS A 608 -30.48 11.54 -15.13
CA HIS A 608 -30.72 11.48 -13.70
C HIS A 608 -29.56 10.78 -13.01
N TRP A 609 -28.67 11.56 -12.40
CA TRP A 609 -27.55 11.03 -11.63
C TRP A 609 -28.05 10.32 -10.37
N LEU A 610 -27.37 9.25 -9.96
CA LEU A 610 -27.78 8.42 -8.84
C LEU A 610 -26.95 8.71 -7.60
N MET A 611 -27.54 8.48 -6.43
CA MET A 611 -26.87 8.50 -5.13
C MET A 611 -27.32 7.30 -4.30
N THR A 612 -26.52 6.93 -3.30
CA THR A 612 -26.85 5.84 -2.37
C THR A 612 -27.66 6.38 -1.21
N THR A 613 -28.83 5.78 -1.00
CA THR A 613 -29.71 6.09 0.10
C THR A 613 -29.21 5.54 1.44
N ARG A 614 -29.66 6.16 2.54
CA ARG A 614 -29.33 5.77 3.92
C ARG A 614 -30.33 4.83 4.54
N THR A 615 -31.58 4.78 4.06
CA THR A 615 -32.63 3.93 4.64
C THR A 615 -33.39 3.16 3.57
N GLU A 616 -33.95 2.01 3.94
CA GLU A 616 -34.80 1.23 3.03
C GLU A 616 -36.12 1.96 2.72
N GLN A 617 -36.58 2.84 3.61
CA GLN A 617 -37.82 3.61 3.42
C GLN A 617 -37.73 4.54 2.21
N ASP A 618 -36.55 5.13 1.97
CA ASP A 618 -36.28 5.97 0.81
C ASP A 618 -36.45 5.22 -0.52
N CYS A 619 -36.34 3.89 -0.51
CA CYS A 619 -36.63 3.07 -1.70
C CYS A 619 -38.12 2.97 -2.03
N ARG A 620 -39.02 3.29 -1.09
CA ARG A 620 -40.48 3.25 -1.31
C ARG A 620 -40.98 4.53 -1.98
N SER A 621 -40.30 5.64 -1.77
CA SER A 621 -40.65 6.96 -2.29
C SER A 621 -39.94 7.28 -3.61
N VAL A 622 -39.26 6.31 -4.23
CA VAL A 622 -38.68 6.51 -5.56
C VAL A 622 -39.84 6.65 -6.55
N ILE A 623 -40.28 7.90 -6.75
CA ILE A 623 -41.29 8.26 -7.74
C ILE A 623 -40.76 7.77 -9.10
N ALA A 624 -41.62 7.09 -9.86
CA ALA A 624 -41.28 6.72 -11.22
C ALA A 624 -40.82 7.98 -11.96
N LEU A 625 -39.71 7.90 -12.68
CA LEU A 625 -39.30 8.94 -13.63
C LEU A 625 -40.36 8.98 -14.74
N GLU A 626 -41.51 9.62 -14.49
CA GLU A 626 -42.62 9.76 -15.45
C GLU A 626 -42.35 10.82 -16.50
#